data_AF-A0A920S6F8-F1
#
_entry.id   AF-A0A920S6F8-F1
#
_cell.length_a   1.000
_cell.length_b   1.000
_cell.length_c   1.000
_cell.angle_alpha   90.00
_cell.angle_beta   90.00
_cell.angle_gamma   90.00
#
_symmetry.space_group_name_H-M   'P 1'
#
loop_
_entity.id
_entity.type
_entity.pdbx_description
1 polymer ?
#
loop_
_entity_poly.entity_id
_entity_poly.type
_entity_poly.pdbx_seq_one_letter_code
_entity_poly.pdbx_strand_id
1 'polypeptide(L)'
;MNVEAKVLISQNMDAEAPALCVYDASWHQGVVGIVAGRMREQFHRPVIAFADSGDISPGEIKGSARSIPGVHIRDALDDVATRFPGLVDKFGGHAMAAGLTIKRIHLERFRKAFADAVANRVEPRDLVGIIESDGVWRARISASRMPD
;
A
#
# COMPACT_ATOMS: atom_id res chain seq x y z
N MET A 1 -19.46 -10.44 10.67
CA MET A 1 -19.29 -10.52 9.20
C MET A 1 -17.80 -10.56 8.92
N ASN A 2 -17.25 -11.77 8.91
CA ASN A 2 -15.82 -12.02 8.84
C ASN A 2 -15.35 -11.82 7.40
N VAL A 3 -14.81 -10.64 7.10
CA VAL A 3 -13.98 -10.46 5.91
C VAL A 3 -12.63 -11.09 6.24
N GLU A 4 -12.61 -12.42 6.28
CA GLU A 4 -11.37 -13.17 6.06
C GLU A 4 -10.97 -12.85 4.64
N ALA A 5 -10.08 -11.87 4.54
CA ALA A 5 -9.33 -11.59 3.34
C ALA A 5 -8.42 -12.81 3.09
N LYS A 6 -9.01 -13.92 2.63
CA LYS A 6 -8.34 -14.88 1.74
C LYS A 6 -8.08 -14.13 0.44
N VAL A 7 -7.21 -13.13 0.51
CA VAL A 7 -6.54 -12.59 -0.64
C VAL A 7 -5.82 -13.79 -1.22
N LEU A 8 -6.17 -14.15 -2.45
CA LEU A 8 -5.32 -15.03 -3.24
C LEU A 8 -3.96 -14.32 -3.37
N ILE A 9 -3.08 -14.61 -2.42
CA ILE A 9 -1.66 -14.22 -2.35
C ILE A 9 -0.81 -15.11 -3.31
N SER A 10 -1.48 -15.96 -4.09
CA SER A 10 -0.88 -16.70 -5.19
C SER A 10 -1.26 -15.93 -6.45
N GLN A 11 -0.39 -15.17 -7.12
CA GLN A 11 0.94 -15.51 -7.62
C GLN A 11 1.76 -14.21 -7.76
N ASN A 12 3.02 -14.18 -7.32
CA ASN A 12 3.98 -13.08 -7.48
C ASN A 12 3.74 -11.76 -6.71
N MET A 13 3.39 -11.83 -5.43
CA MET A 13 3.68 -10.70 -4.54
C MET A 13 5.12 -10.82 -4.04
N ASP A 14 6.05 -10.13 -4.70
CA ASP A 14 7.41 -10.00 -4.18
C ASP A 14 7.32 -9.14 -2.91
N ALA A 15 7.39 -9.77 -1.74
CA ALA A 15 7.31 -9.05 -0.46
C ALA A 15 8.43 -8.01 -0.28
N GLU A 16 9.49 -8.12 -1.09
CA GLU A 16 10.59 -7.17 -1.18
C GLU A 16 10.30 -5.98 -2.11
N ALA A 17 9.20 -6.01 -2.86
CA ALA A 17 8.84 -4.91 -3.74
C ALA A 17 8.63 -3.61 -2.93
N PRO A 18 9.10 -2.46 -3.46
CA PRO A 18 8.97 -1.17 -2.79
C PRO A 18 7.51 -0.71 -2.66
N ALA A 19 6.61 -1.24 -3.48
CA ALA A 19 5.17 -0.97 -3.41
C ALA A 19 4.35 -2.15 -3.95
N LEU A 20 3.09 -2.26 -3.52
CA LEU A 20 2.19 -3.35 -3.89
C LEU A 20 1.01 -2.83 -4.72
N CYS A 21 0.64 -3.59 -5.76
CA CYS A 21 -0.61 -3.39 -6.49
C CYS A 21 -1.38 -4.71 -6.50
N VAL A 22 -2.61 -4.68 -6.02
CA VAL A 22 -3.51 -5.84 -5.98
C VAL A 22 -4.79 -5.54 -6.75
N TYR A 23 -5.36 -6.56 -7.38
CA TYR A 23 -6.59 -6.46 -8.12
C TYR A 23 -7.44 -7.70 -7.90
N ASP A 24 -8.73 -7.50 -7.72
CA ASP A 24 -9.71 -8.57 -7.70
C ASP A 24 -11.01 -8.07 -8.37
N ALA A 25 -11.49 -8.82 -9.35
CA ALA A 25 -12.72 -8.49 -10.08
C ALA A 25 -13.98 -8.62 -9.20
N SER A 26 -13.90 -9.40 -8.11
CA SER A 26 -15.01 -9.58 -7.18
C SER A 26 -15.13 -8.44 -6.16
N TRP A 27 -14.11 -7.59 -6.02
CA TRP A 27 -14.15 -6.49 -5.08
C TRP A 27 -15.05 -5.37 -5.58
N HIS A 28 -15.84 -4.81 -4.67
CA HIS A 28 -16.57 -3.59 -4.93
C HIS A 28 -15.65 -2.37 -4.79
N GLN A 29 -15.79 -1.37 -5.65
CA GLN A 29 -15.01 -0.11 -5.57
C GLN A 29 -15.11 0.60 -4.20
N GLY A 30 -16.17 0.34 -3.44
CA GLY A 30 -16.33 0.87 -2.08
C GLY A 30 -15.46 0.19 -1.01
N VAL A 31 -14.97 -1.03 -1.24
CA VAL A 31 -14.20 -1.80 -0.24
C VAL A 31 -12.69 -1.75 -0.47
N VAL A 32 -12.21 -1.40 -1.67
CA VAL A 32 -10.78 -1.44 -1.99
C VAL A 32 -9.91 -0.54 -1.10
N GLY A 33 -10.45 0.58 -0.60
CA GLY A 33 -9.72 1.44 0.34
C GLY A 33 -9.46 0.80 1.71
N ILE A 34 -10.33 -0.10 2.16
CA ILE A 34 -10.16 -0.87 3.40
C ILE A 34 -9.12 -1.98 3.17
N VAL A 35 -9.21 -2.67 2.03
CA VAL A 35 -8.24 -3.71 1.64
C VAL A 35 -6.83 -3.12 1.55
N ALA A 36 -6.66 -2.02 0.83
CA ALA A 36 -5.37 -1.33 0.72
C ALA A 36 -4.82 -0.90 2.08
N GLY A 37 -5.67 -0.43 3.00
CA GLY A 37 -5.26 -0.01 4.34
C GLY A 37 -4.72 -1.16 5.18
N ARG A 38 -5.44 -2.29 5.18
CA ARG A 38 -5.02 -3.51 5.90
C ARG A 38 -3.73 -4.10 5.34
N MET A 39 -3.58 -4.14 4.02
CA MET A 39 -2.35 -4.61 3.39
C MET A 39 -1.17 -3.68 3.70
N ARG A 40 -1.37 -2.36 3.64
CA ARG A 40 -0.34 -1.40 4.06
C ARG A 40 0.11 -1.65 5.50
N GLU A 41 -0.83 -1.88 6.42
CA GLU A 41 -0.49 -2.20 7.82
C GLU A 41 0.30 -3.50 7.95
N GLN A 42 -0.08 -4.54 7.20
CA GLN A 42 0.56 -5.84 7.24
C GLN A 42 1.97 -5.84 6.63
N PHE A 43 2.16 -5.15 5.50
CA PHE A 43 3.41 -5.20 4.73
C PHE A 43 4.30 -3.98 4.95
N HIS A 44 3.81 -2.92 5.60
CA HIS A 44 4.50 -1.64 5.74
C HIS A 44 5.03 -1.12 4.40
N ARG A 45 4.20 -1.21 3.36
CA ARG A 45 4.49 -0.73 2.00
C ARG A 45 3.36 0.17 1.52
N PRO A 46 3.63 1.12 0.61
CA PRO A 46 2.57 1.73 -0.18
C PRO A 46 1.79 0.65 -0.95
N VAL A 47 0.47 0.68 -0.85
CA VAL A 47 -0.41 -0.31 -1.49
C VAL A 47 -1.48 0.38 -2.32
N ILE A 48 -1.72 -0.14 -3.51
CA ILE A 48 -2.87 0.22 -4.35
C ILE A 48 -3.74 -1.02 -4.55
N ALA A 49 -5.00 -0.94 -4.16
CA ALA A 49 -5.99 -1.99 -4.41
C ALA A 49 -6.97 -1.55 -5.49
N PHE A 50 -7.13 -2.38 -6.52
CA PHE A 50 -7.99 -2.15 -7.67
C PHE A 50 -9.21 -3.07 -7.67
N ALA A 51 -10.33 -2.51 -8.14
CA ALA A 51 -11.57 -3.21 -8.45
C ALA A 51 -12.06 -2.78 -9.83
N ASP A 52 -12.95 -3.57 -10.43
CA ASP A 52 -13.63 -3.15 -11.66
C ASP A 52 -14.46 -1.87 -11.42
N SER A 53 -14.47 -0.98 -12.42
CA SER A 53 -15.19 0.30 -12.34
C SER A 53 -16.72 0.16 -12.53
N GLY A 54 -17.24 -1.07 -12.57
CA GLY A 54 -18.65 -1.41 -12.82
C GLY A 54 -19.01 -1.44 -14.32
N ASP A 55 -20.27 -1.77 -14.60
CA ASP A 55 -20.75 -2.09 -15.96
C ASP A 55 -20.71 -0.91 -16.95
N ILE A 56 -20.68 0.33 -16.44
CA ILE A 56 -20.73 1.55 -17.25
C ILE A 56 -19.39 1.83 -17.94
N SER A 57 -18.28 1.31 -17.39
CA SER A 57 -16.94 1.49 -17.95
C SER A 57 -16.21 0.14 -18.06
N PRO A 58 -16.58 -0.71 -19.04
CA PRO A 58 -15.95 -2.01 -19.23
C PRO A 58 -14.43 -1.87 -19.47
N GLY A 59 -13.64 -2.66 -18.75
CA GLY A 59 -12.19 -2.65 -18.87
C GLY A 59 -11.48 -1.50 -18.15
N GLU A 60 -12.21 -0.62 -17.46
CA GLU A 60 -11.62 0.33 -16.49
C GLU A 60 -11.63 -0.28 -15.09
N ILE A 61 -10.54 -0.04 -14.36
CA ILE A 61 -10.42 -0.41 -12.95
C ILE A 61 -10.14 0.83 -12.12
N LYS A 62 -10.79 0.90 -10.95
CA LYS A 62 -10.58 1.97 -9.97
C LYS A 62 -9.70 1.47 -8.84
N GLY A 63 -8.66 2.23 -8.56
CA GLY A 63 -7.71 1.96 -7.51
C GLY A 63 -7.90 2.87 -6.30
N SER A 64 -7.65 2.34 -5.11
CA SER A 64 -7.43 3.12 -3.89
C SER A 64 -6.02 2.87 -3.38
N ALA A 65 -5.26 3.96 -3.26
CA ALA A 65 -3.88 3.96 -2.79
C ALA A 65 -3.81 4.35 -1.31
N ARG A 66 -2.94 3.68 -0.56
CA ARG A 66 -2.60 3.95 0.84
C ARG A 66 -1.09 3.95 1.00
N SER A 67 -0.55 5.02 1.56
CA SER A 67 0.90 5.20 1.75
C SER A 67 1.35 4.87 3.17
N ILE A 68 2.67 4.80 3.33
CA ILE A 68 3.37 4.78 4.62
C ILE A 68 4.02 6.15 4.88
N PRO A 69 4.39 6.47 6.13
CA PRO A 69 5.18 7.66 6.44
C PRO A 69 6.44 7.75 5.56
N GLY A 70 6.82 8.97 5.17
CA GLY A 70 7.97 9.20 4.29
C GLY A 70 7.68 9.05 2.78
N VAL A 71 6.54 8.48 2.38
CA VAL A 71 6.18 8.33 0.96
C VAL A 71 4.94 9.15 0.61
N HIS A 72 5.10 10.14 -0.27
CA HIS A 72 3.98 10.89 -0.85
C HIS A 72 3.41 10.18 -2.08
N ILE A 73 2.31 9.45 -1.88
CA ILE A 73 1.71 8.58 -2.89
C ILE A 73 1.17 9.35 -4.09
N ARG A 74 0.65 10.56 -3.85
CA ARG A 74 0.16 11.44 -4.92
C ARG A 74 1.29 11.81 -5.87
N ASP A 75 2.45 12.15 -5.34
CA ASP A 75 3.60 12.57 -6.14
C ASP A 75 4.18 11.37 -6.91
N ALA A 76 4.19 10.18 -6.30
CA ALA A 76 4.54 8.95 -7.02
C ALA A 76 3.58 8.66 -8.19
N LEU A 77 2.28 8.92 -8.02
CA LEU A 77 1.30 8.78 -9.10
C LEU A 77 1.46 9.85 -10.18
N ASP A 78 1.78 11.09 -9.79
CA ASP A 78 2.04 12.20 -10.72
C ASP A 78 3.27 11.93 -11.60
N ASP A 79 4.34 11.38 -11.02
CA ASP A 79 5.50 10.91 -11.76
C ASP A 79 5.15 9.82 -12.78
N VAL A 80 4.34 8.83 -12.37
CA VAL A 80 3.91 7.76 -13.28
C VAL A 80 3.08 8.33 -14.43
N ALA A 81 2.13 9.22 -14.14
CA ALA A 81 1.30 9.86 -15.15
C ALA A 81 2.12 10.73 -16.12
N THR A 82 3.13 11.43 -15.60
CA THR A 82 4.04 12.28 -16.39
C THR A 82 4.98 11.46 -17.27
N ARG A 83 5.59 10.40 -16.72
CA ARG A 83 6.54 9.53 -17.45
C ARG A 83 5.86 8.60 -18.45
N PHE A 84 4.62 8.22 -18.19
CA PHE A 84 3.85 7.29 -19.02
C PHE A 84 2.47 7.88 -19.35
N PRO A 85 2.40 8.83 -20.30
CA PRO A 85 1.13 9.40 -20.74
C PRO A 85 0.13 8.32 -21.19
N GLY A 86 -1.11 8.41 -20.74
CA GLY A 86 -2.17 7.43 -21.02
C GLY A 86 -2.14 6.16 -20.16
N LEU A 87 -1.17 6.02 -19.24
CA LEU A 87 -1.15 4.90 -18.31
C LEU A 87 -2.12 5.08 -17.13
N VAL A 88 -2.36 6.34 -16.75
CA VAL A 88 -3.30 6.74 -15.70
C VAL A 88 -4.34 7.67 -16.32
N ASP A 89 -5.60 7.23 -16.34
CA ASP A 89 -6.69 8.01 -16.94
C ASP A 89 -7.06 9.20 -16.05
N LYS A 90 -7.15 8.95 -14.74
CA LYS A 90 -7.51 9.94 -13.71
C LYS A 90 -6.81 9.58 -12.42
N PHE A 91 -6.35 10.57 -11.67
CA PHE A 91 -5.90 10.38 -10.29
C PHE A 91 -6.10 11.64 -9.46
N GLY A 92 -6.13 11.49 -8.14
CA GLY A 92 -6.25 12.59 -7.19
C GLY A 92 -6.17 12.13 -5.75
N GLY A 93 -6.03 13.07 -4.82
CA GLY A 93 -5.94 12.78 -3.39
C GLY A 93 -4.84 13.57 -2.71
N HIS A 94 -4.22 12.97 -1.71
CA HIS A 94 -3.23 13.57 -0.81
C HIS A 94 -2.01 12.67 -0.63
N ALA A 95 -1.04 13.14 0.15
CA ALA A 95 0.20 12.45 0.48
C ALA A 95 0.02 10.98 0.91
N MET A 96 -0.96 10.68 1.78
CA MET A 96 -1.13 9.35 2.37
C MET A 96 -2.19 8.48 1.68
N ALA A 97 -3.00 9.07 0.81
CA ALA A 97 -4.18 8.43 0.25
C ALA A 97 -4.54 9.06 -1.10
N ALA A 98 -4.70 8.22 -2.12
CA ALA A 98 -5.13 8.67 -3.44
C ALA A 98 -6.13 7.70 -4.06
N GLY A 99 -6.92 8.21 -5.00
CA GLY A 99 -7.73 7.41 -5.91
C GLY A 99 -7.21 7.56 -7.33
N LEU A 100 -7.33 6.50 -8.12
CA LEU A 100 -6.96 6.52 -9.53
C LEU A 100 -7.84 5.61 -10.39
N THR A 101 -7.81 5.81 -11.69
CA THR A 101 -8.45 4.97 -12.69
C THR A 101 -7.45 4.66 -13.80
N ILE A 102 -7.37 3.39 -14.18
CA ILE A 102 -6.54 2.91 -15.28
C ILE A 102 -7.34 1.90 -16.11
N LYS A 103 -6.90 1.63 -17.34
CA LYS A 103 -7.38 0.48 -18.10
C LYS A 103 -6.80 -0.81 -17.53
N ARG A 104 -7.62 -1.86 -17.40
CA ARG A 104 -7.22 -3.18 -16.88
C ARG A 104 -6.06 -3.78 -17.66
N ILE A 105 -6.05 -3.58 -18.98
CA ILE A 105 -4.97 -4.02 -19.88
C ILE A 105 -3.60 -3.42 -19.54
N HIS A 106 -3.57 -2.34 -18.77
CA HIS A 106 -2.36 -1.63 -18.38
C HIS A 106 -1.90 -1.95 -16.96
N LEU A 107 -2.62 -2.80 -16.21
CA LEU A 107 -2.34 -3.07 -14.81
C LEU A 107 -0.89 -3.52 -14.57
N GLU A 108 -0.35 -4.47 -15.35
CA GLU A 108 1.02 -4.95 -15.13
C GLU A 108 2.07 -3.89 -15.47
N ARG A 109 1.82 -3.08 -16.51
CA ARG A 109 2.70 -1.95 -16.86
C ARG A 109 2.68 -0.88 -15.77
N PHE A 110 1.49 -0.58 -15.24
CA PHE A 110 1.31 0.33 -14.13
C PHE A 110 2.02 -0.19 -12.87
N ARG A 111 1.89 -1.47 -12.53
CA ARG A 111 2.53 -2.10 -11.37
C ARG A 111 4.04 -1.84 -11.36
N LYS A 112 4.71 -2.08 -12.49
CA LYS A 112 6.15 -1.83 -12.64
C LYS A 112 6.50 -0.35 -12.54
N ALA A 113 5.80 0.50 -13.30
CA ALA A 113 6.04 1.94 -13.28
C ALA A 113 5.87 2.54 -11.88
N PHE A 114 4.86 2.08 -11.15
CA PHE A 114 4.57 2.53 -9.79
C PHE A 114 5.60 2.02 -8.78
N ALA A 115 6.01 0.75 -8.86
CA ALA A 115 7.08 0.22 -8.03
C ALA A 115 8.38 1.02 -8.23
N ASP A 116 8.76 1.32 -9.47
CA ASP A 116 9.94 2.14 -9.78
C ASP A 116 9.81 3.58 -9.25
N ALA A 117 8.63 4.18 -9.38
CA ALA A 117 8.37 5.54 -8.88
C ALA A 117 8.47 5.62 -7.35
N VAL A 118 8.06 4.58 -6.64
CA VAL A 118 8.21 4.47 -5.19
C VAL A 118 9.65 4.15 -4.80
N ALA A 119 10.34 3.24 -5.52
CA ALA A 119 11.74 2.90 -5.27
C ALA A 119 12.65 4.13 -5.24
N ASN A 120 12.41 5.09 -6.14
CA ASN A 120 13.18 6.33 -6.21
C ASN A 120 12.88 7.34 -5.07
N ARG A 121 11.94 7.02 -4.17
CA ARG A 121 11.49 7.87 -3.07
C ARG A 121 11.71 7.25 -1.70
N VAL A 122 12.17 6.00 -1.63
CA VAL A 122 12.35 5.26 -0.38
C VAL A 122 13.77 4.80 -0.28
N GLU A 123 14.36 4.96 0.91
CA GLU A 123 15.54 4.21 1.28
C GLU A 123 15.09 2.83 1.80
N PRO A 124 15.91 1.77 1.66
CA PRO A 124 15.56 0.43 2.18
C PRO A 124 15.16 0.42 3.67
N ARG A 125 15.65 1.38 4.46
CA ARG A 125 15.29 1.56 5.88
C ARG A 125 13.86 2.05 6.11
N ASP A 126 13.28 2.81 5.19
CA ASP A 126 11.91 3.33 5.27
C ASP A 126 10.88 2.21 5.01
N LEU A 127 11.38 1.10 4.48
CA LEU A 127 10.66 -0.13 4.20
C LEU A 127 10.78 -1.14 5.37
N VAL A 128 11.33 -0.74 6.51
CA VAL A 128 11.30 -1.54 7.74
C VAL A 128 10.29 -0.91 8.68
N GLY A 129 9.28 -1.66 9.11
CA GLY A 129 8.33 -1.17 10.11
C GLY A 129 9.08 -0.83 11.39
N ILE A 130 9.30 0.45 11.65
CA ILE A 130 9.96 0.92 12.86
C ILE A 130 8.99 0.67 14.02
N ILE A 131 9.34 -0.25 14.91
CA ILE A 131 8.72 -0.34 16.24
C ILE A 131 9.46 0.66 17.12
N GLU A 132 8.87 1.84 17.34
CA GLU A 132 9.36 2.74 18.36
C GLU A 132 8.97 2.16 19.74
N SER A 133 9.95 1.68 20.50
CA SER A 133 9.76 1.25 21.89
C SER A 133 9.94 2.44 22.81
N ASP A 134 8.87 2.83 23.50
CA ASP A 134 8.83 3.91 24.48
C ASP A 134 9.39 3.48 25.86
N GLY A 135 10.71 3.29 25.92
CA GLY A 135 11.47 3.41 27.17
C GLY A 135 11.66 2.14 28.02
N VAL A 136 12.83 2.09 28.67
CA VAL A 136 13.24 1.03 29.60
C VAL A 136 12.51 1.18 30.94
N TRP A 137 11.64 0.22 31.28
CA TRP A 137 11.19 0.02 32.64
C TRP A 137 12.35 -0.52 33.51
N ARG A 138 12.97 0.36 34.31
CA ARG A 138 13.86 -0.08 35.40
C ARG A 138 13.02 -0.59 36.57
N ALA A 139 12.77 -1.90 36.61
CA ALA A 139 12.35 -2.56 37.84
C ALA A 139 13.49 -2.48 38.87
N ARG A 140 13.37 -1.55 39.82
CA ARG A 140 14.29 -1.45 40.98
C ARG A 140 13.85 -2.50 42.00
N ILE A 141 14.43 -3.70 41.91
CA ILE A 141 14.26 -4.71 42.97
C ILE A 141 15.10 -4.21 44.16
N SER A 142 14.39 -3.74 45.19
CA SER A 142 14.96 -3.48 46.51
C SER A 142 15.38 -4.81 47.13
N ALA A 143 16.66 -5.15 47.04
CA ALA A 143 17.26 -6.17 47.89
C ALA A 143 17.42 -5.61 49.30
N SER A 144 16.38 -5.69 50.12
CA SER A 144 16.51 -5.54 51.57
C SER A 144 16.95 -6.88 52.15
N ARG A 145 18.24 -6.92 52.50
CA ARG A 145 18.94 -7.90 53.34
C ARG A 145 18.06 -8.55 54.42
N MET A 146 18.18 -9.88 54.55
CA MET A 146 17.94 -10.63 55.80
C MET A 146 18.98 -10.22 56.88
N PRO A 147 18.76 -10.53 58.17
CA PRO A 147 19.35 -11.78 58.68
C PRO A 147 18.51 -12.55 59.73
N ASP A 148 18.85 -13.84 59.78
CA ASP A 148 18.79 -14.90 60.82
C ASP A 148 17.48 -15.25 61.55
#